data_AF-A0A959ZXY9-F1
#
_entry.id   AF-A0A959ZXY9-F1
#
_cell.length_a   1.000
_cell.length_b   1.000
_cell.length_c   1.000
_cell.angle_alpha   90.00
_cell.angle_beta   90.00
_cell.angle_gamma   90.00
#
_symmetry.space_group_name_H-M   'P 1'
#
loop_
_entity.id
_entity.type
_entity.pdbx_description
1 polymer ?
#
loop_
_entity_poly.entity_id
_entity_poly.type
_entity_poly.pdbx_seq_one_letter_code
_entity_poly.pdbx_strand_id
1 'polypeptide(L)' 'VVVPEIAETTALGAAYLAGIAVGKWDLAAVHEMWRERATYEPRISADERESLLARWHQAVERSRGWARD' A
#
# COMPACT_ATOMS: atom_id res chain seq x y z
N VAL A 1 -0.49 -6.14 -7.19
CA VAL A 1 -0.86 -5.13 -6.17
C VAL A 1 -2.36 -5.17 -6.01
N VAL A 2 -2.84 -5.43 -4.80
CA VAL A 2 -4.27 -5.46 -4.47
C VAL A 2 -4.66 -4.09 -3.90
N VAL A 3 -5.78 -3.52 -4.36
CA VAL A 3 -6.29 -2.22 -3.93
C VAL A 3 -7.65 -2.41 -3.24
N PRO A 4 -7.83 -1.89 -2.02
CA PRO A 4 -9.09 -2.01 -1.30
C PRO A 4 -10.19 -1.13 -1.93
N GLU A 5 -11.45 -1.50 -1.71
CA GLU A 5 -12.64 -0.71 -2.08
C GLU A 5 -12.67 0.64 -1.37
N ILE A 6 -12.33 0.66 -0.07
CA ILE A 6 -12.28 1.87 0.76
C ILE A 6 -10.82 2.36 0.85
N ALA A 7 -10.56 3.57 0.37
CA ALA A 7 -9.21 4.15 0.35
C ALA A 7 -8.80 4.69 1.73
N GLU A 8 -9.76 5.17 2.52
CA GLU A 8 -9.59 5.78 3.84
C GLU A 8 -9.36 4.74 4.94
N THR A 9 -8.42 3.81 4.70
CA THR A 9 -8.10 2.67 5.56
C THR A 9 -7.70 3.08 6.98
N THR A 10 -7.10 4.27 7.16
CA THR A 10 -6.78 4.82 8.48
C THR A 10 -8.03 5.09 9.31
N ALA A 11 -9.01 5.80 8.75
CA ALA A 11 -10.27 6.11 9.44
C ALA A 11 -11.08 4.82 9.66
N LEU A 12 -11.10 3.94 8.67
CA LEU A 12 -11.75 2.63 8.75
C LEU A 12 -11.16 1.78 9.89
N GLY A 13 -9.83 1.75 10.03
CA GLY A 13 -9.16 1.05 11.13
C GLY A 13 -9.55 1.57 12.51
N ALA A 14 -9.62 2.90 12.68
CA ALA A 14 -10.11 3.50 13.93
C ALA A 14 -11.57 3.12 14.23
N ALA A 15 -12.43 3.11 13.19
CA ALA A 15 -13.82 2.71 13.33
C ALA A 15 -13.97 1.22 13.70
N TYR A 16 -13.16 0.33 13.14
CA TYR A 16 -13.14 -1.09 13.51
C TYR A 16 -12.72 -1.29 14.96
N LEU A 17 -11.65 -0.62 15.42
CA LEU A 17 -11.19 -0.72 16.80
C LEU A 17 -12.27 -0.25 17.79
N ALA A 18 -12.90 0.90 17.52
CA ALA A 18 -13.99 1.41 18.35
C ALA A 18 -15.19 0.46 18.34
N GLY A 19 -15.56 -0.08 17.18
CA GLY A 19 -16.67 -1.01 17.03
C GLY A 19 -16.45 -2.33 17.78
N ILE A 20 -15.23 -2.87 17.77
CA ILE A 20 -14.88 -4.06 18.55
C ILE A 20 -14.93 -3.75 20.05
N ALA A 21 -14.37 -2.62 20.48
CA ALA A 21 -14.34 -2.24 21.89
C ALA A 21 -15.74 -2.11 22.52
N VAL A 22 -16.74 -1.68 21.75
CA VAL A 22 -18.13 -1.56 22.21
C VAL A 22 -18.99 -2.79 21.90
N GLY A 23 -18.38 -3.89 21.42
CA GLY A 23 -19.09 -5.14 21.12
C GLY A 23 -20.01 -5.09 19.90
N LYS A 24 -19.84 -4.08 19.03
CA LYS A 24 -20.63 -3.96 17.79
C LYS A 24 -20.25 -5.02 16.76
N TRP A 25 -18.97 -5.35 16.70
CA TRP A 25 -18.41 -6.34 15.79
C TRP A 25 -17.37 -7.17 16.54
N ASP A 26 -17.21 -8.43 16.14
CA ASP A 26 -16.05 -9.23 16.50
C ASP A 26 -14.98 -9.14 15.40
N LEU A 27 -13.85 -9.81 15.64
CA LEU A 27 -12.75 -9.79 14.68
C LEU A 27 -13.14 -10.46 13.36
N ALA A 28 -13.92 -11.55 13.39
CA ALA A 28 -14.36 -12.26 12.19
C ALA A 28 -15.22 -11.36 11.29
N ALA A 29 -16.18 -10.64 11.88
CA ALA A 29 -17.04 -9.71 11.16
C ALA A 29 -16.22 -8.58 10.49
N VAL A 30 -15.19 -8.06 11.15
CA VAL A 30 -14.30 -7.04 10.55
C VAL A 30 -13.52 -7.61 9.37
N HIS A 31 -13.06 -8.86 9.45
CA HIS A 31 -12.38 -9.52 8.33
C HIS A 31 -13.28 -9.67 7.10
N GLU A 32 -14.56 -9.99 7.30
CA GLU A 32 -15.55 -10.14 6.22
C GLU A 32 -15.94 -8.81 5.55
N MET A 33 -15.70 -7.68 6.20
CA MET A 33 -16.00 -6.36 5.64
C MET A 33 -14.98 -5.88 4.61
N TRP A 34 -13.78 -6.46 4.58
CA TRP A 34 -12.79 -6.07 3.59
C TRP A 34 -13.22 -6.49 2.19
N ARG A 35 -13.11 -5.57 1.23
CA ARG A 35 -13.43 -5.82 -0.16
C ARG A 35 -12.34 -5.27 -1.07
N GLU A 36 -12.07 -6.03 -2.11
CA GLU A 36 -11.15 -5.65 -3.17
C GLU A 36 -11.85 -4.75 -4.19
N ARG A 37 -11.19 -3.65 -4.58
CA ARG A 37 -11.59 -2.84 -5.73
C ARG A 37 -11.00 -3.36 -7.03
N ALA A 38 -9.69 -3.64 -6.99
CA ALA A 38 -8.91 -4.01 -8.15
C ALA A 38 -7.64 -4.74 -7.75
N THR A 39 -7.20 -5.64 -8.62
CA THR A 39 -5.87 -6.22 -8.58
C THR A 39 -5.11 -5.86 -9.86
N TYR A 40 -3.89 -5.36 -9.67
CA TYR A 40 -2.95 -5.09 -10.75
C TYR A 40 -1.87 -6.15 -10.80
N GLU A 41 -1.71 -6.76 -11.96
CA GLU A 41 -0.64 -7.74 -12.23
C GLU A 41 0.56 -7.06 -12.91
N PRO A 42 1.78 -7.61 -12.74
CA PRO A 42 2.95 -7.11 -13.46
C PRO A 42 2.74 -7.23 -14.97
N ARG A 43 2.97 -6.12 -15.71
CA ARG A 43 2.80 -6.07 -17.18
C ARG A 43 4.12 -5.97 -17.95
N ILE A 44 5.23 -5.79 -17.25
CA ILE A 44 6.59 -5.70 -17.83
C ILE A 44 7.39 -6.94 -17.44
N SER A 45 8.41 -7.27 -18.23
CA SER A 45 9.31 -8.38 -17.93
C SER A 45 10.16 -8.11 -16.68
N ALA A 46 10.76 -9.16 -16.13
CA ALA A 46 11.71 -9.03 -15.03
C ALA A 46 12.93 -8.19 -15.45
N ASP A 47 13.50 -8.48 -16.61
CA ASP A 47 14.68 -7.77 -17.15
C ASP A 47 14.41 -6.27 -17.36
N GLU A 48 13.23 -5.93 -17.90
CA GLU A 48 12.82 -4.54 -18.08
C GLU A 48 12.68 -3.82 -16.74
N ARG A 49 12.02 -4.46 -15.77
CA ARG A 49 11.88 -3.93 -14.40
C ARG A 49 13.23 -3.68 -13.75
N GLU A 50 14.17 -4.62 -13.87
CA GLU A 50 15.52 -4.53 -13.30
C GLU A 50 16.32 -3.40 -13.92
N SER A 51 16.29 -3.27 -15.26
CA SER A 51 16.94 -2.18 -15.98
C SER A 51 16.41 -0.80 -15.56
N LEU A 52 15.09 -0.65 -15.48
CA LEU A 52 14.45 0.60 -15.04
C LEU A 52 14.82 0.95 -13.59
N LEU A 53 14.79 -0.03 -12.69
CA LEU A 53 15.15 0.16 -11.29
C LEU A 53 16.63 0.52 -11.11
N ALA A 54 17.53 -0.13 -11.86
CA ALA A 54 18.96 0.18 -11.84
C ALA A 54 19.21 1.64 -12.27
N ARG A 55 18.54 2.12 -13.32
CA ARG A 55 18.62 3.52 -13.74
C ARG A 55 18.06 4.49 -12.72
N TRP A 56 16.95 4.13 -12.06
CA TRP A 56 16.38 4.93 -10.97
C TRP A 56 17.37 5.05 -9.80
N HIS A 57 18.01 3.96 -9.37
CA HIS A 57 19.02 4.00 -8.32
C HIS A 57 20.19 4.93 -8.67
N GLN A 58 20.67 4.89 -9.92
CA GLN A 58 21.71 5.82 -10.38
C GLN A 58 21.26 7.28 -10.32
N ALA A 59 19.99 7.56 -10.66
CA ALA A 59 19.44 8.92 -10.59
C ALA A 59 19.30 9.41 -9.15
N VAL A 60 18.83 8.55 -8.24
CA VAL A 60 18.75 8.84 -6.81
C VAL A 60 20.13 9.10 -6.23
N GLU A 61 21.13 8.29 -6.56
CA GLU A 61 22.49 8.51 -6.05
C GLU A 61 23.05 9.86 -6.48
N ARG A 62 22.80 10.26 -7.73
CA ARG A 62 23.21 11.58 -8.25
C ARG A 62 22.48 12.76 -7.62
N SER A 63 21.29 12.57 -7.05
CA SER A 63 20.55 13.64 -6.37
C SER A 63 20.96 13.83 -4.91
N ARG A 64 21.78 12.92 -4.36
CA ARG A 64 22.31 13.03 -3.00
C ARG A 64 23.43 14.07 -2.91
N GLY A 65 23.69 14.53 -1.68
CA GLY A 65 24.78 15.47 -1.41
C GLY A 65 24.60 16.84 -2.08
N TRP A 66 23.36 17.19 -2.41
CA TRP A 66 22.98 18.48 -3.00
C TRP A 66 23.17 19.63 -2.01
N ALA A 67 22.60 19.50 -0.81
CA ALA A 67 22.88 20.41 0.28
C ALA A 67 24.23 19.99 0.91
N ARG A 68 25.19 20.92 0.90
CA ARG A 68 26.46 20.80 1.62
C ARG A 68 26.58 22.05 2.48
N ASP A 69 26.57 21.85 3.79
CA ASP A 69 27.13 22.80 4.76
C ASP A 69 28.61 22.44 4.99
#